data_AF-A0A086D6C1-F1
#
_entry.id   AF-A0A086D6C1-F1
#
_cell.length_a   1.000
_cell.length_b   1.000
_cell.length_c   1.000
_cell.angle_alpha   90.00
_cell.angle_beta   90.00
_cell.angle_gamma   90.00
#
_symmetry.space_group_name_H-M   'P 1'
#
loop_
_entity.id
_entity.type
_entity.pdbx_description
1 polymer ?
#
loop_
_entity_poly.entity_id
_entity_poly.type
_entity_poly.pdbx_seq_one_letter_code
_entity_poly.pdbx_strand_id
1 'polypeptide(L)' 'MGTVAAQVAACPEPRALRERAQRCLQGRDYGHAALLYAQAEHLTRMHDPDATDLTELALLAHHCHLLAIRYPR' A
#
# COMPACT_ATOMS: atom_id res chain seq x y z
N MET A 1 2.31 5.81 33.06
CA MET A 1 2.34 7.19 32.53
C MET A 1 2.03 7.10 31.05
N GLY A 2 0.73 7.08 30.72
CA GLY A 2 0.28 7.17 29.34
C GLY A 2 -0.19 8.60 29.09
N THR A 3 0.10 9.12 27.90
CA THR A 3 -0.79 9.98 27.12
C THR A 3 -0.18 10.24 25.74
N VAL A 4 -0.76 9.58 24.72
CA VAL A 4 -1.24 10.20 23.48
C VAL A 4 -0.33 11.25 22.86
N ALA A 5 0.77 10.81 22.24
CA ALA A 5 1.43 11.62 21.21
C ALA A 5 0.65 11.45 19.90
N ALA A 6 -0.31 12.36 19.72
CA ALA A 6 -0.88 12.78 18.44
C ALA A 6 -1.57 11.71 17.58
N GLN A 7 -2.87 11.55 17.81
CA GLN A 7 -3.85 11.41 16.72
C GLN A 7 -3.83 12.68 15.87
N VAL A 8 -2.76 12.86 15.09
CA VAL A 8 -2.91 13.49 13.78
C VAL A 8 -3.80 12.52 13.00
N ALA A 9 -4.61 13.01 12.07
CA ALA A 9 -5.21 12.17 11.03
C ALA A 9 -4.08 11.60 10.14
N ALA A 10 -3.22 10.76 10.72
CA ALA A 10 -1.95 10.34 10.19
C ALA A 10 -2.26 9.32 9.11
N CYS A 11 -2.01 9.71 7.86
CA CYS A 11 -1.93 8.75 6.78
C CYS A 11 -1.07 7.57 7.25
N PRO A 12 -1.57 6.33 7.15
CA PRO A 12 -0.86 5.17 7.65
C PRO A 12 0.53 5.11 7.01
N GLU A 13 1.56 4.80 7.81
CA GLU A 13 2.92 4.69 7.28
C GLU A 13 3.00 3.68 6.12
N PRO A 14 3.89 3.89 5.12
CA PRO A 14 4.03 2.99 3.97
C PRO A 14 4.23 1.52 4.39
N ARG A 15 4.92 1.28 5.51
CA ARG A 15 5.11 -0.05 6.09
C ARG A 15 3.79 -0.68 6.54
N ALA A 16 2.94 0.06 7.25
CA ALA A 16 1.65 -0.44 7.72
C ALA A 16 0.71 -0.77 6.54
N LEU A 17 0.77 0.03 5.46
CA LEU A 17 0.03 -0.25 4.23
C LEU A 17 0.50 -1.53 3.55
N ARG A 18 1.81 -1.77 3.46
CA ARG A 18 2.39 -3.03 2.94
C ARG A 18 1.90 -4.25 3.72
N GLU A 19 1.97 -4.22 5.04
CA GLU A 19 1.53 -5.33 5.89
C GLU A 19 0.01 -5.60 5.76
N ARG A 20 -0.80 -4.55 5.60
CA ARG A 20 -2.23 -4.70 5.30
C ARG A 20 -2.47 -5.30 3.92
N ALA A 21 -1.73 -4.85 2.90
CA ALA A 21 -1.82 -5.38 1.55
C ALA A 21 -1.50 -6.88 1.50
N GLN A 22 -0.47 -7.32 2.26
CA GLN A 22 -0.12 -8.74 2.39
C GLN A 22 -1.26 -9.57 3.02
N ARG A 23 -1.94 -9.05 4.05
CA ARG A 23 -3.13 -9.71 4.62
C ARG A 23 -4.27 -9.79 3.62
N CYS A 24 -4.49 -8.75 2.81
CA CYS A 24 -5.47 -8.77 1.72
C CYS A 24 -5.14 -9.84 0.67
N LEU A 25 -3.86 -10.01 0.32
CA LEU A 25 -3.40 -11.07 -0.59
C LEU A 25 -3.71 -12.47 -0.04
N GLN A 26 -3.47 -12.71 1.26
CA GLN A 26 -3.83 -13.98 1.91
C GLN A 26 -5.34 -14.24 1.85
N GLY A 27 -6.16 -13.19 1.98
CA GLY A 27 -7.61 -13.25 1.80
C GLY A 27 -8.11 -13.27 0.34
N ARG A 28 -7.19 -13.32 -0.64
CA ARG A 28 -7.46 -13.22 -2.09
C ARG A 28 -8.22 -11.95 -2.48
N ASP A 29 -8.09 -10.90 -1.69
CA ASP A 29 -8.66 -9.59 -1.96
C ASP A 29 -7.65 -8.74 -2.74
N TYR A 30 -7.48 -9.10 -4.02
CA TYR A 30 -6.46 -8.50 -4.88
C TYR A 30 -6.75 -7.02 -5.19
N GLY A 31 -8.03 -6.63 -5.22
CA GLY A 31 -8.43 -5.24 -5.44
C GLY A 31 -7.99 -4.33 -4.30
N HIS A 32 -8.28 -4.72 -3.05
CA HIS A 32 -7.80 -3.96 -1.89
C HIS A 32 -6.26 -4.00 -1.77
N ALA A 33 -5.62 -5.13 -2.06
CA ALA A 33 -4.16 -5.22 -2.06
C ALA A 33 -3.53 -4.23 -3.06
N ALA A 34 -4.08 -4.11 -4.28
CA ALA A 34 -3.61 -3.17 -5.29
C ALA A 34 -3.68 -1.72 -4.82
N LEU A 35 -4.81 -1.33 -4.22
CA LEU A 35 -5.00 0.03 -3.70
C LEU A 35 -4.02 0.35 -2.56
N LEU A 36 -3.78 -0.60 -1.65
CA LEU A 36 -2.87 -0.40 -0.52
C LEU A 36 -1.42 -0.26 -0.98
N TYR A 37 -0.97 -1.07 -1.95
CA TYR A 37 0.37 -0.92 -2.53
C TYR A 37 0.53 0.39 -3.31
N ALA A 38 -0.49 0.82 -4.07
CA ALA A 38 -0.47 2.11 -4.76
C ALA A 38 -0.42 3.29 -3.78
N GLN A 39 -1.14 3.20 -2.66
CA GLN A 39 -1.11 4.22 -1.61
C GLN A 39 0.24 4.26 -0.90
N ALA A 40 0.84 3.09 -0.61
CA ALA A 40 2.19 3.01 -0.06
C ALA A 40 3.20 3.65 -1.00
N GLU A 41 3.09 3.39 -2.31
CA GLU A 41 3.97 3.97 -3.33
C GLU A 41 3.86 5.49 -3.37
N HIS A 42 2.64 6.01 -3.37
CA HIS A 42 2.40 7.44 -3.35
C HIS A 42 3.04 8.11 -2.13
N LEU A 43 2.88 7.53 -0.94
CA LEU A 43 3.50 8.06 0.28
C LEU A 43 5.04 7.96 0.25
N THR A 44 5.60 6.89 -0.33
CA THR A 44 7.04 6.75 -0.51
C THR A 44 7.59 7.85 -1.43
N ARG A 45 6.94 8.13 -2.57
CA ARG A 45 7.33 9.22 -3.47
C ARG A 45 7.16 10.61 -2.87
N MET A 46 6.13 10.81 -2.05
CA MET A 46 5.95 12.07 -1.33
C MET A 46 7.07 12.31 -0.31
N HIS A 47 7.70 11.25 0.21
CA HIS A 47 8.82 11.34 1.13
C HIS A 47 10.18 11.47 0.42
N ASP A 48 10.31 10.85 -0.75
CA ASP A 48 11.49 10.89 -1.60
C ASP A 48 11.08 11.13 -3.07
N PRO A 49 10.96 12.40 -3.49
CA PRO A 49 10.47 12.76 -4.82
C PRO A 49 11.50 12.55 -5.94
N ASP A 50 12.79 12.42 -5.61
CA ASP A 50 13.86 12.15 -6.58
C ASP A 50 13.91 10.66 -6.97
N ALA A 51 13.22 9.78 -6.24
CA ALA A 51 13.04 8.38 -6.60
C ALA A 51 12.25 8.25 -7.91
N THR A 52 12.98 8.22 -9.03
CA THR A 52 12.41 8.19 -10.39
C THR A 52 12.12 6.76 -10.86
N ASP A 53 12.69 5.75 -10.18
CA ASP A 53 12.56 4.36 -10.57
C ASP A 53 11.18 3.80 -10.26
N LEU A 54 10.76 2.86 -11.12
CA LEU A 54 9.55 2.09 -10.91
C LEU A 54 9.76 1.19 -9.69
N THR A 55 9.21 1.58 -8.56
CA THR A 55 9.48 0.89 -7.29
C THR A 55 8.84 -0.50 -7.28
N GLU A 56 9.34 -1.36 -6.40
CA GLU A 56 8.73 -2.65 -6.11
C GLU A 56 7.24 -2.52 -5.72
N LEU A 57 6.85 -1.41 -5.07
CA LEU A 57 5.45 -1.14 -4.71
C LEU A 57 4.57 -0.88 -5.94
N ALA A 58 5.07 -0.15 -6.93
CA ALA A 58 4.37 0.09 -8.18
C ALA A 58 4.14 -1.22 -8.94
N LEU A 59 5.15 -2.10 -8.98
CA LEU A 59 5.04 -3.43 -9.58
C LEU A 59 4.01 -4.30 -8.84
N LEU A 60 4.04 -4.31 -7.50
CA LEU A 60 3.09 -5.06 -6.69
C LEU A 60 1.66 -4.56 -6.88
N ALA A 61 1.44 -3.25 -6.91
CA ALA A 61 0.13 -2.66 -7.17
C ALA A 61 -0.41 -3.10 -8.54
N HIS A 62 0.42 -3.01 -9.58
CA HIS A 62 0.06 -3.43 -10.93
C HIS A 62 -0.26 -4.94 -10.99
N HIS A 63 0.58 -5.77 -10.37
CA HIS A 63 0.36 -7.22 -10.33
C HIS A 63 -0.96 -7.57 -9.62
N CYS A 64 -1.23 -6.95 -8.47
CA CYS A 64 -2.48 -7.15 -7.75
C CYS A 64 -3.70 -6.69 -8.58
N HIS A 65 -3.55 -5.60 -9.35
CA HIS A 65 -4.61 -5.13 -10.24
C HIS A 65 -4.90 -6.14 -11.36
N LEU A 66 -3.87 -6.71 -11.99
CA LEU A 66 -4.05 -7.79 -12.98
C LEU A 66 -4.73 -9.02 -12.37
N LEU A 67 -4.37 -9.39 -11.14
CA LEU A 67 -5.03 -10.48 -10.43
C LEU A 67 -6.50 -10.16 -10.12
N ALA A 68 -6.83 -8.92 -9.76
CA ALA A 68 -8.20 -8.49 -9.50
C ALA A 68 -9.07 -8.55 -10.77
N ILE A 69 -8.51 -8.17 -11.93
CA ILE A 69 -9.19 -8.29 -13.23
C ILE A 69 -9.37 -9.77 -13.61
N ARG A 70 -8.34 -10.60 -13.39
CA ARG A 70 -8.35 -12.01 -13.79
C ARG A 70 -9.20 -12.89 -12.86
N TYR A 71 -9.32 -12.51 -11.59
CA TYR A 71 -10.08 -13.21 -10.57
C TYR A 71 -11.07 -12.25 -9.89
N PRO A 72 -12.08 -11.77 -10.62
CA PRO A 72 -13.13 -10.99 -10.02
C PRO A 72 -13.87 -11.85 -8.98
N ARG A 73 -14.17 -11.26 -7.82
CA ARG A 73 -14.93 -11.91 -6.76
C ARG A 73 -16.37 -12.16 -7.16
#